data_AF-B7HFC2-F1
#
_entry.id   AF-B7HFC2-F1
#
_cell.length_a   1.000
_cell.length_b   1.000
_cell.length_c   1.000
_cell.angle_alpha   90.00
_cell.angle_beta   90.00
_cell.angle_gamma   90.00
#
_symmetry.space_group_name_H-M   'P 1'
#
loop_
_entity.id
_entity.type
_entity.pdbx_description
1 polymer ?
#
loop_
_entity_poly.entity_id
_entity_poly.type
_entity_poly.pdbx_seq_one_letter_code
_entity_poly.pdbx_strand_id
1 'polypeptide(L)' 'MALGSFVLFFGINQFFLELSTARIIVGVLFVLFGSASVFNGFRQYKHFLPLAVKEAEVYEAT' A
#
# COMPACT_ATOMS: atom_id res chain seq x y z
N MET A 1 -1.92 1.12 4.46
CA MET A 1 -1.07 0.16 3.73
C MET A 1 -1.86 -0.97 3.08
N ALA A 2 -2.87 -1.52 3.77
CA ALA A 2 -3.71 -2.61 3.26
C ALA A 2 -4.31 -2.36 1.86
N LEU A 3 -5.00 -1.22 1.65
CA LEU A 3 -5.60 -0.89 0.35
C LEU A 3 -4.58 -0.85 -0.79
N GLY A 4 -3.48 -0.12 -0.62
CA GLY A 4 -2.44 -0.04 -1.65
C GLY A 4 -1.82 -1.41 -1.98
N SER A 5 -1.64 -2.26 -0.96
CA SER A 5 -1.09 -3.61 -1.15
C SER A 5 -2.08 -4.49 -1.90
N PHE A 6 -3.37 -4.43 -1.54
CA PHE A 6 -4.43 -5.13 -2.27
C PHE A 6 -4.48 -4.72 -3.74
N VAL A 7 -4.48 -3.41 -4.03
CA VAL A 7 -4.51 -2.88 -5.41
C VAL A 7 -3.27 -3.32 -6.19
N LEU A 8 -2.08 -3.27 -5.58
CA LEU A 8 -0.84 -3.72 -6.20
C LEU A 8 -0.90 -5.21 -6.56
N PHE A 9 -1.22 -6.08 -5.60
CA PHE A 9 -1.25 -7.52 -5.84
C PHE A 9 -2.37 -7.92 -6.81
N PHE A 10 -3.53 -7.26 -6.74
CA PHE A 10 -4.60 -7.46 -7.72
C PHE A 10 -4.17 -7.05 -9.13
N GLY A 11 -3.44 -5.93 -9.28
CA GLY A 11 -2.87 -5.50 -10.56
C GLY A 11 -1.87 -6.50 -11.13
N ILE A 12 -0.95 -7.01 -10.28
CA ILE A 12 0.02 -8.05 -10.66
C ILE A 12 -0.70 -9.33 -11.10
N ASN A 13 -1.72 -9.75 -10.35
CA ASN A 13 -2.50 -10.96 -10.65
C ASN A 13 -3.16 -10.91 -12.04
N GLN A 14 -3.45 -9.71 -12.56
CA GLN A 14 -4.12 -9.55 -13.85
C GLN A 14 -3.26 -9.99 -15.04
N PHE A 15 -1.93 -10.09 -14.89
CA PHE A 15 -1.01 -10.58 -15.94
C PHE A 15 -0.94 -12.11 -16.02
N PHE A 16 -1.41 -12.83 -14.99
CA PHE A 16 -1.38 -14.30 -14.94
C PHE A 16 -2.72 -14.94 -15.35
N LEU A 17 -3.76 -14.13 -15.53
CA LEU A 17 -5.05 -14.54 -16.08
C LEU A 17 -5.05 -14.45 -17.62
N GLU A 18 -6.20 -14.69 -18.24
CA GLU A 18 -6.38 -14.54 -19.68
C GLU A 18 -5.91 -13.15 -20.16
N LEU A 19 -4.98 -13.17 -21.12
CA LEU A 19 -4.36 -11.97 -21.66
C LEU A 19 -5.32 -11.25 -22.62
N SER A 20 -6.11 -10.33 -22.07
CA SER A 20 -6.86 -9.35 -22.85
C SER A 20 -6.20 -7.97 -22.74
N THR A 21 -6.27 -7.18 -23.82
CA THR A 21 -5.70 -5.82 -23.85
C THR A 21 -6.23 -4.96 -22.71
N ALA A 22 -7.53 -5.08 -22.39
CA ALA A 22 -8.13 -4.37 -21.28
C ALA A 22 -7.54 -4.77 -19.92
N ARG A 23 -7.33 -6.08 -19.69
CA ARG A 23 -6.71 -6.60 -18.47
C ARG A 23 -5.28 -6.10 -18.28
N ILE A 24 -4.50 -6.08 -19.36
CA ILE A 24 -3.11 -5.59 -19.33
C ILE A 24 -3.08 -4.12 -18.95
N ILE A 25 -3.93 -3.28 -19.57
CA ILE A 25 -3.99 -1.84 -19.27
C ILE A 25 -4.38 -1.61 -17.81
N VAL A 26 -5.45 -2.26 -17.33
CA VAL A 26 -5.91 -2.14 -15.94
C VAL A 26 -4.84 -2.64 -14.96
N GLY A 27 -4.19 -3.76 -15.29
CA GLY A 27 -3.09 -4.32 -14.50
C GLY A 27 -1.94 -3.33 -14.33
N VAL A 28 -1.49 -2.69 -15.42
CA VAL A 28 -0.42 -1.67 -15.38
C VAL A 28 -0.82 -0.49 -14.49
N LEU A 29 -2.04 0.05 -14.65
CA LEU A 29 -2.51 1.16 -13.83
C LEU A 29 -2.52 0.78 -12.34
N PHE A 30 -3.04 -0.39 -12.02
CA PHE A 30 -3.12 -0.86 -10.63
C PHE A 30 -1.76 -1.15 -10.01
N VAL A 31 -0.79 -1.65 -10.79
CA VAL A 31 0.59 -1.77 -10.32
C VAL A 31 1.19 -0.40 -10.00
N LEU A 32 1.00 0.60 -10.87
CA LEU A 32 1.54 1.95 -10.65
C LEU A 32 0.93 2.62 -9.41
N PHE A 33 -0.41 2.67 -9.34
CA PHE A 33 -1.12 3.30 -8.22
C PHE A 33 -0.95 2.53 -6.91
N GLY A 34 -0.99 1.19 -6.97
CA GLY A 34 -0.75 0.33 -5.82
C GLY A 34 0.65 0.53 -5.24
N SER A 35 1.68 0.52 -6.09
CA SER A 35 3.07 0.76 -5.66
C SER A 35 3.26 2.13 -5.02
N ALA A 36 2.73 3.19 -5.66
CA ALA A 36 2.80 4.54 -5.10
C ALA A 36 2.07 4.67 -3.76
N SER A 37 0.90 4.04 -3.62
CA SER A 37 0.13 4.01 -2.37
C SER A 37 0.86 3.27 -1.26
N VAL A 38 1.45 2.11 -1.56
CA VAL A 38 2.26 1.33 -0.62
C VAL A 38 3.50 2.13 -0.19
N PHE A 39 4.22 2.73 -1.13
CA PHE A 39 5.40 3.54 -0.83
C PHE A 39 5.07 4.72 0.10
N ASN A 40 4.01 5.46 -0.21
CA ASN A 40 3.54 6.56 0.65
C ASN A 40 3.09 6.07 2.03
N GLY A 41 2.41 4.91 2.09
CA GLY A 41 2.03 4.28 3.35
C GLY A 41 3.23 3.89 4.21
N PHE A 42 4.30 3.35 3.61
CA PHE A 42 5.54 3.04 4.34
C PHE A 42 6.21 4.29 4.87
N ARG A 43 6.24 5.37 4.08
CA ARG A 43 6.80 6.66 4.49
C ARG A 43 6.03 7.26 5.66
N GLN A 44 4.71 7.25 5.60
CA GLN A 44 3.85 7.72 6.68
C GLN A 44 4.01 6.88 7.94
N TYR A 45 4.02 5.54 7.82
CA TYR A 45 4.23 4.65 8.96
C TYR A 45 5.51 5.00 9.72
N LYS A 46 6.64 5.19 9.01
CA LYS A 46 7.90 5.60 9.64
C LYS A 46 7.82 6.97 10.33
N HIS A 47 7.05 7.91 9.77
CA HIS A 47 6.90 9.25 10.34
C HIS A 47 6.03 9.24 11.61
N PHE A 48 4.95 8.46 11.63
CA PHE A 48 4.03 8.39 12.76
C PHE A 48 4.48 7.41 13.86
N LEU A 49 5.36 6.45 13.56
CA LEU A 49 5.90 5.51 14.53
C LEU A 49 6.49 6.18 15.80
N PRO A 50 7.42 7.16 15.70
CA PRO A 50 7.98 7.81 16.89
C PRO A 50 6.94 8.63 17.67
N LEU A 51 5.91 9.15 17.01
CA LEU A 51 4.82 9.88 17.67
C LEU A 51 3.95 8.90 18.48
N ALA A 52 3.58 7.77 17.89
CA ALA A 52 2.80 6.72 18.56
C ALA A 52 3.53 6.14 19.78
N VAL A 53 4.86 5.98 19.71
CA VAL A 53 5.67 5.51 20.87
C VAL A 53 5.61 6.52 22.02
N LYS A 54 5.78 7.81 21.73
CA LYS A 54 5.68 8.87 22.75
C LYS A 54 4.28 8.93 23.39
N GLU A 55 3.24 8.80 22.58
CA GLU A 55 1.86 8.78 23.07
C GLU A 55 1.61 7.58 23.99
N ALA A 56 2.16 6.41 23.67
CA ALA A 56 2.08 5.24 24.53
C ALA A 56 2.83 5.44 25.87
N GLU A 57 4.05 5.96 25.83
CA GLU A 57 4.84 6.27 27.05
C GLU A 57 4.13 7.25 27.99
N VAL A 58 3.50 8.30 27.44
CA VAL A 58 2.73 9.27 28.23
C VAL A 58 1.50 8.63 28.87
N TYR A 59 0.82 7.74 28.15
CA TYR A 59 -0.37 7.05 28.65
C TYR A 59 -0.03 6.05 29.77
N GLU A 60 1.12 5.36 29.70
CA GLU A 60 1.58 4.43 30.74
C GLU A 60 2.08 5.13 32.02
N ALA A 61 2.51 6.40 31.92
CA ALA A 61 3.00 7.18 33.06
C ALA A 61 1.88 7.90 33.85
N THR A 62 0.62 7.82 33.40
CA THR A 62 -0.56 8.46 34.03
C THR A 62 -1.37 7.45 34.83
#